data_AF-A0A9D7NEX8-F1
#
_entry.id   AF-A0A9D7NEX8-F1
#
_cell.length_a   1.000
_cell.length_b   1.000
_cell.length_c   1.000
_cell.angle_alpha   90.00
_cell.angle_beta   90.00
_cell.angle_gamma   90.00
#
_symmetry.space_group_name_H-M   'P 1'
#
loop_
_entity.id
_entity.type
_entity.pdbx_description
1 polymer ?
#
loop_
_entity_poly.entity_id
_entity_poly.type
_entity_poly.pdbx_seq_one_letter_code
_entity_poly.pdbx_strand_id
1 'polypeptide(L)'
;MKQQFAKQIQRSFNRALRQVDPVYFQHRRGFLRQFAGLSTGVLLGQSLLPDLARKTSVLVVGAGIAGLNAAHQLKKAGIEAPIYEASNRYGGRMMTLRNYFGPGLTTELGGEFIDAYHEDMLSLAKEFKLEIYDLREDEPTLQESLYFGGKQYTEDDLAEAIQPFIPKFRASLEKLPEDFEQLSYRDAANWQELDQLSIPQYLDSIGVQGWLKQFYHSSMSAYYTIDAAEQSVINLFLLLGLPEPGA
;
A
#
# COMPACT_ATOMS: atom_id res chain seq x y z
N MET A 1 -0.88 2.51 9.23
CA MET A 1 0.36 1.81 9.59
C MET A 1 1.28 1.48 8.39
N LYS A 2 0.75 1.17 7.19
CA LYS A 2 1.59 0.71 6.05
C LYS A 2 2.46 1.81 5.46
N GLN A 3 1.89 2.99 5.19
CA GLN A 3 2.67 4.17 4.83
C GLN A 3 3.06 5.00 6.05
N GLN A 4 2.73 4.72 7.31
CA GLN A 4 3.14 5.62 8.41
C GLN A 4 4.58 5.36 8.88
N PHE A 5 5.00 4.10 8.95
CA PHE A 5 6.39 3.73 9.25
C PHE A 5 7.25 3.65 7.97
N ALA A 6 6.68 3.28 6.81
CA ALA A 6 7.32 3.57 5.53
C ALA A 6 7.47 5.08 5.31
N LYS A 7 6.46 5.93 5.61
CA LYS A 7 6.64 7.39 5.67
C LYS A 7 7.53 7.83 6.81
N GLN A 8 7.78 7.06 7.87
CA GLN A 8 8.71 7.44 8.94
C GLN A 8 10.15 7.20 8.51
N ILE A 9 10.44 6.04 7.90
CA ILE A 9 11.68 5.78 7.19
C ILE A 9 11.85 6.82 6.07
N GLN A 10 10.82 7.04 5.26
CA GLN A 10 10.82 8.04 4.19
C GLN A 10 10.90 9.47 4.74
N ARG A 11 10.36 9.79 5.93
CA ARG A 11 10.47 11.11 6.60
C ARG A 11 11.86 11.31 7.19
N SER A 12 12.45 10.30 7.81
CA SER A 12 13.85 10.30 8.27
C SER A 12 14.80 10.44 7.09
N PHE A 13 14.54 9.71 5.99
CA PHE A 13 15.23 9.82 4.70
C PHE A 13 15.05 11.20 4.05
N ASN A 14 13.83 11.75 4.03
CA ASN A 14 13.50 13.07 3.48
C ASN A 14 14.03 14.21 4.37
N ARG A 15 14.07 14.05 5.70
CA ARG A 15 14.64 14.99 6.68
C ARG A 15 16.16 15.09 6.50
N ALA A 16 16.84 13.97 6.22
CA ALA A 16 18.26 13.94 5.86
C ALA A 16 18.54 14.60 4.49
N LEU A 17 17.60 14.53 3.55
CA LEU A 17 17.70 15.13 2.21
C LEU A 17 17.43 16.65 2.17
N ARG A 18 16.63 17.18 3.09
CA ARG A 18 16.27 18.61 3.17
C ARG A 18 17.42 19.55 3.56
N GLN A 19 18.59 19.02 3.94
CA GLN A 19 19.74 19.84 4.33
C GLN A 19 20.64 20.27 3.14
N VAL A 20 20.31 19.92 1.89
CA VAL A 20 21.28 20.01 0.78
C VAL A 20 20.88 20.88 -0.42
N ASP A 21 19.62 21.32 -0.62
CA ASP A 21 19.35 22.23 -1.76
C ASP A 21 18.04 23.06 -1.64
N PRO A 22 18.09 24.41 -1.74
CA PRO A 22 16.93 25.28 -1.59
C PRO A 22 16.45 25.91 -2.91
N VAL A 23 16.21 25.15 -3.99
CA VAL A 23 15.72 25.76 -5.25
C VAL A 23 14.80 24.82 -6.05
N TYR A 24 13.51 25.19 -6.15
CA TYR A 24 12.78 25.51 -7.40
C TYR A 24 11.30 25.05 -7.45
N PHE A 25 10.46 25.90 -8.05
CA PHE A 25 9.01 25.83 -8.13
C PHE A 25 8.52 25.74 -9.60
N GLN A 26 7.25 25.29 -9.73
CA GLN A 26 6.31 25.35 -10.90
C GLN A 26 6.45 24.22 -11.94
N HIS A 27 5.39 23.56 -12.45
CA HIS A 27 4.07 24.06 -12.88
C HIS A 27 2.95 22.98 -12.84
N ARG A 28 1.76 23.31 -12.30
CA ARG A 28 0.51 22.50 -12.42
C ARG A 28 -0.63 23.27 -13.12
N ARG A 29 -0.43 23.75 -14.36
CA ARG A 29 -1.49 24.46 -15.11
C ARG A 29 -1.63 24.13 -16.61
N GLY A 30 -1.02 23.05 -17.09
CA GLY A 30 -1.11 22.64 -18.50
C GLY A 30 -2.25 21.66 -18.86
N PHE A 31 -2.77 20.90 -17.89
CA PHE A 31 -3.53 19.67 -18.20
C PHE A 31 -5.04 19.85 -18.40
N LEU A 32 -5.66 20.91 -17.85
CA LEU A 32 -7.12 21.09 -17.88
C LEU A 32 -7.66 21.84 -19.12
N ARG A 33 -6.86 22.00 -20.18
CA ARG A 33 -7.27 22.73 -21.41
C ARG A 33 -7.61 21.85 -22.62
N GLN A 34 -7.57 20.52 -22.49
CA GLN A 34 -7.72 19.60 -23.65
C GLN A 34 -9.07 18.87 -23.77
N PHE A 35 -10.04 19.06 -22.87
CA PHE A 35 -11.32 18.32 -22.91
C PHE A 35 -12.59 19.15 -23.18
N ALA A 36 -12.44 20.41 -23.61
CA ALA A 36 -13.58 21.25 -24.02
C ALA A 36 -13.65 21.34 -25.55
N GLY A 37 -14.11 20.27 -26.19
CA GLY A 37 -14.39 20.30 -27.62
C GLY A 37 -14.65 18.92 -28.18
N LEU A 38 -15.91 18.50 -28.19
CA LEU A 38 -16.58 17.70 -29.24
C LEU A 38 -18.01 17.42 -28.80
N SER A 39 -18.88 18.38 -29.07
CA SER A 39 -20.33 18.23 -29.02
C SER A 39 -20.86 17.69 -30.36
N THR A 40 -21.97 16.97 -30.26
CA THR A 40 -23.03 16.77 -31.28
C THR A 40 -22.74 15.90 -32.52
N GLY A 41 -23.43 14.75 -32.56
CA GLY A 41 -23.87 14.13 -33.80
C GLY A 41 -23.84 12.61 -33.79
N VAL A 42 -24.92 11.96 -33.35
CA VAL A 42 -25.67 10.90 -34.04
C VAL A 42 -26.94 10.63 -33.21
N LEU A 43 -28.04 11.27 -33.59
CA LEU A 43 -29.38 10.79 -33.31
C LEU A 43 -29.86 10.05 -34.57
N LEU A 44 -30.50 8.90 -34.35
CA LEU A 44 -31.30 8.08 -35.28
C LEU A 44 -30.55 6.97 -36.04
N GLY A 45 -30.62 5.75 -35.47
CA GLY A 45 -30.20 4.48 -36.07
C GLY A 45 -30.84 3.31 -35.33
N GLN A 46 -32.10 3.06 -35.69
CA GLN A 46 -33.00 1.95 -35.35
C GLN A 46 -32.43 0.68 -34.69
N SER A 47 -33.16 0.27 -33.63
CA SER A 47 -33.67 -1.08 -33.40
C SER A 47 -33.37 -2.09 -34.51
N LEU A 48 -32.56 -3.11 -34.21
CA LEU A 48 -32.59 -4.48 -34.74
C LEU A 48 -31.33 -5.24 -34.25
N LEU A 49 -31.04 -5.18 -32.96
CA LEU A 49 -30.20 -6.20 -32.33
C LEU A 49 -31.18 -7.17 -31.66
N PRO A 50 -31.20 -8.46 -32.03
CA PRO A 50 -31.91 -9.45 -31.23
C PRO A 50 -31.37 -9.36 -29.80
N ASP A 51 -32.23 -9.66 -28.82
CA ASP A 51 -31.96 -9.68 -27.39
C ASP A 51 -30.85 -10.70 -27.03
N LEU A 52 -29.64 -10.40 -27.49
CA LEU A 52 -28.38 -11.05 -27.22
C LEU A 52 -27.74 -10.46 -25.95
N ALA A 53 -28.53 -9.75 -25.14
CA ALA A 53 -28.29 -9.68 -23.71
C ALA A 53 -28.42 -11.10 -23.16
N ARG A 54 -27.41 -11.95 -23.47
CA ARG A 54 -26.98 -13.01 -22.57
C ARG A 54 -27.05 -12.37 -21.21
N LYS A 55 -28.00 -12.80 -20.37
CA LYS A 55 -28.01 -12.44 -18.96
C LYS A 55 -26.61 -12.79 -18.46
N THR A 56 -25.72 -11.80 -18.38
CA THR A 56 -24.36 -12.00 -17.89
C THR A 56 -24.55 -12.33 -16.43
N SER A 57 -24.59 -13.62 -16.12
CA SER A 57 -24.67 -14.12 -14.77
C SER A 57 -23.29 -13.94 -14.16
N VAL A 58 -23.17 -12.97 -13.27
CA VAL A 58 -21.97 -12.76 -12.47
C VAL A 58 -22.10 -13.57 -11.20
N LEU A 59 -21.04 -14.26 -10.81
CA LEU A 59 -20.91 -14.84 -9.47
C LEU A 59 -19.63 -14.31 -8.83
N VAL A 60 -19.62 -14.26 -7.50
CA VAL A 60 -18.45 -13.84 -6.72
C VAL A 60 -17.92 -15.05 -5.96
N VAL A 61 -16.64 -15.35 -6.09
CA VAL A 61 -15.97 -16.40 -5.33
C VAL A 61 -15.17 -15.75 -4.19
N GLY A 62 -15.51 -16.10 -2.95
CA GLY A 62 -14.92 -15.57 -1.72
C GLY A 62 -15.73 -14.44 -1.11
N ALA A 63 -16.16 -14.62 0.15
CA ALA A 63 -16.83 -13.62 0.99
C ALA A 63 -15.82 -12.86 1.89
N GLY A 64 -14.61 -12.60 1.38
CA GLY A 64 -13.70 -11.60 1.94
C GLY A 64 -14.09 -10.18 1.56
N ILE A 65 -13.42 -9.17 2.12
CA ILE A 65 -13.77 -7.76 1.87
C ILE A 65 -13.84 -7.38 0.39
N ALA A 66 -12.94 -7.90 -0.45
CA ALA A 66 -12.94 -7.65 -1.89
C ALA A 66 -14.19 -8.22 -2.58
N GLY A 67 -14.56 -9.47 -2.29
CA GLY A 67 -15.74 -10.12 -2.87
C GLY A 67 -17.05 -9.51 -2.36
N LEU A 68 -17.12 -9.20 -1.06
CA LEU A 68 -18.27 -8.50 -0.48
C LEU A 68 -18.45 -7.11 -1.09
N ASN A 69 -17.36 -6.35 -1.27
CA ASN A 69 -17.43 -5.05 -1.94
C ASN A 69 -17.84 -5.20 -3.41
N ALA A 70 -17.29 -6.18 -4.14
CA ALA A 70 -17.69 -6.45 -5.52
C ALA A 70 -19.21 -6.75 -5.63
N ALA A 71 -19.73 -7.63 -4.78
CA ALA A 71 -21.17 -7.94 -4.72
C ALA A 71 -22.01 -6.70 -4.34
N HIS A 72 -21.52 -5.88 -3.41
CA HIS A 72 -22.17 -4.62 -3.02
C HIS A 72 -22.27 -3.63 -4.19
N GLN A 73 -21.19 -3.44 -4.96
CA GLN A 73 -21.19 -2.57 -6.14
C GLN A 73 -22.10 -3.11 -7.25
N LEU A 74 -22.06 -4.43 -7.52
CA LEU A 74 -22.96 -5.07 -8.49
C LEU A 74 -24.43 -4.88 -8.09
N LYS A 75 -24.75 -5.07 -6.81
CA LYS A 75 -26.09 -4.87 -6.27
C LYS A 75 -26.56 -3.42 -6.43
N LYS A 76 -25.70 -2.43 -6.16
CA LYS A 76 -25.99 -1.00 -6.43
C LYS A 76 -26.29 -0.73 -7.90
N ALA A 77 -25.68 -1.47 -8.82
CA ALA A 77 -25.93 -1.40 -10.25
C ALA A 77 -27.15 -2.23 -10.71
N GLY A 78 -27.90 -2.85 -9.79
CA GLY A 78 -29.07 -3.69 -10.11
C GLY A 78 -28.72 -5.09 -10.64
N ILE A 79 -27.47 -5.53 -10.44
CA ILE A 79 -26.99 -6.85 -10.87
C ILE A 79 -26.92 -7.77 -9.64
N GLU A 80 -27.75 -8.81 -9.64
CA GLU A 80 -27.70 -9.86 -8.62
C GLU A 80 -26.54 -10.82 -8.91
N ALA A 81 -25.64 -10.98 -7.92
CA ALA A 81 -24.47 -11.84 -8.02
C ALA A 81 -24.35 -12.73 -6.77
N PRO A 82 -24.60 -14.05 -6.86
CA PRO A 82 -24.42 -14.95 -5.73
C PRO A 82 -22.95 -15.02 -5.31
N ILE A 83 -22.73 -15.11 -4.00
CA ILE A 83 -21.39 -15.24 -3.39
C ILE A 83 -21.18 -16.68 -2.92
N TYR A 84 -20.09 -17.30 -3.35
CA TYR A 84 -19.67 -18.62 -2.91
C TYR A 84 -18.43 -18.50 -2.04
N GLU A 85 -18.57 -18.87 -0.76
CA GLU A 85 -17.50 -18.83 0.23
C GLU A 85 -17.12 -20.25 0.65
N ALA A 86 -15.83 -20.51 0.77
CA ALA A 86 -15.31 -21.84 1.13
C ALA A 86 -15.45 -22.12 2.63
N SER A 87 -15.37 -21.09 3.47
CA SER A 87 -15.49 -21.20 4.91
C SER A 87 -16.94 -21.05 5.40
N ASN A 88 -17.15 -21.23 6.70
CA ASN A 88 -18.44 -21.04 7.37
C ASN A 88 -18.65 -19.59 7.86
N ARG A 89 -17.81 -18.64 7.43
CA ARG A 89 -17.86 -17.23 7.85
C ARG A 89 -17.53 -16.28 6.70
N TYR A 90 -17.96 -15.04 6.84
CA TYR A 90 -17.51 -13.95 5.99
C TYR A 90 -16.31 -13.22 6.60
N GLY A 91 -15.74 -12.28 5.85
CA GLY A 91 -14.64 -11.40 6.26
C GLY A 91 -13.27 -11.79 5.68
N GLY A 92 -13.08 -13.05 5.26
CA GLY A 92 -11.83 -13.51 4.68
C GLY A 92 -10.66 -13.33 5.66
N ARG A 93 -9.67 -12.50 5.30
CA ARG A 93 -8.51 -12.17 6.18
C ARG A 93 -8.84 -11.22 7.33
N MET A 94 -10.10 -10.81 7.49
CA MET A 94 -10.60 -10.05 8.64
C MET A 94 -11.43 -11.00 9.51
N MET A 95 -11.20 -10.98 10.82
CA MET A 95 -11.87 -11.85 11.77
C MET A 95 -11.99 -11.16 13.13
N THR A 96 -13.19 -10.70 13.42
CA THR A 96 -13.53 -10.08 14.70
C THR A 96 -14.05 -11.13 15.69
N LEU A 97 -13.38 -11.26 16.82
CA LEU A 97 -13.91 -11.96 17.99
C LEU A 97 -14.62 -10.96 18.90
N ARG A 98 -15.78 -11.36 19.43
CA ARG A 98 -16.56 -10.56 20.38
C ARG A 98 -16.80 -11.36 21.65
N ASN A 99 -16.57 -10.74 22.80
CA ASN A 99 -16.72 -11.34 24.12
C ASN A 99 -15.86 -12.59 24.37
N TYR A 100 -14.88 -12.88 23.52
CA TYR A 100 -14.10 -14.13 23.59
C TYR A 100 -13.10 -14.11 24.76
N PHE A 101 -12.39 -12.99 24.94
CA PHE A 101 -11.42 -12.80 26.03
C PHE A 101 -12.01 -12.08 27.25
N GLY A 102 -13.28 -11.68 27.20
CA GLY A 102 -13.98 -11.01 28.30
C GLY A 102 -15.21 -10.24 27.82
N PRO A 103 -16.23 -10.02 28.68
CA PRO A 103 -17.43 -9.27 28.31
C PRO A 103 -17.10 -7.85 27.84
N GLY A 104 -17.72 -7.43 26.72
CA GLY A 104 -17.52 -6.11 26.12
C GLY A 104 -16.26 -5.99 25.25
N LEU A 105 -15.38 -6.99 25.24
CA LEU A 105 -14.15 -6.94 24.45
C LEU A 105 -14.40 -7.34 22.99
N THR A 106 -13.84 -6.55 22.09
CA THR A 106 -13.73 -6.86 20.66
C THR A 106 -12.25 -7.04 20.33
N THR A 107 -11.90 -8.12 19.64
CA THR A 107 -10.52 -8.45 19.31
C THR A 107 -10.42 -8.86 17.86
N GLU A 108 -9.59 -8.18 17.09
CA GLU A 108 -9.31 -8.54 15.70
C GLU A 108 -8.19 -9.57 15.63
N LEU A 109 -8.41 -10.64 14.85
CA LEU A 109 -7.42 -11.69 14.56
C LEU A 109 -6.87 -11.59 13.14
N GLY A 110 -7.07 -10.45 12.48
CA GLY A 110 -6.76 -10.26 11.07
C GLY A 110 -6.51 -8.80 10.74
N GLY A 111 -6.81 -8.40 9.49
CA GLY A 111 -6.65 -7.00 9.08
C GLY A 111 -7.59 -6.06 9.85
N GLU A 112 -7.01 -5.10 10.57
CA GLU A 112 -7.77 -4.16 11.42
C GLU A 112 -7.50 -2.67 11.10
N PHE A 113 -6.28 -2.31 10.69
CA PHE A 113 -5.90 -0.91 10.53
C PHE A 113 -6.37 -0.29 9.21
N ILE A 114 -7.01 0.88 9.31
CA ILE A 114 -7.36 1.76 8.19
C ILE A 114 -6.49 3.01 8.29
N ASP A 115 -5.74 3.32 7.23
CA ASP A 115 -4.96 4.55 7.14
C ASP A 115 -5.79 5.70 6.58
N ALA A 116 -5.40 6.94 6.90
CA ALA A 116 -6.08 8.16 6.45
C ALA A 116 -6.21 8.31 4.91
N TYR A 117 -5.39 7.61 4.14
CA TYR A 117 -5.40 7.62 2.68
C TYR A 117 -6.12 6.41 2.06
N HIS A 118 -6.68 5.49 2.87
CA HIS A 118 -7.52 4.42 2.37
C HIS A 118 -8.94 4.94 2.07
N GLU A 119 -9.07 5.82 1.07
CA GLU A 119 -10.31 6.53 0.74
C GLU A 119 -11.49 5.59 0.55
N ASP A 120 -11.30 4.47 -0.16
CA ASP A 120 -12.34 3.45 -0.37
C ASP A 120 -12.83 2.86 0.95
N MET A 121 -11.91 2.53 1.87
CA MET A 121 -12.24 1.96 3.18
C MET A 121 -12.98 2.97 4.06
N LEU A 122 -12.52 4.23 4.08
CA LEU A 122 -13.16 5.30 4.83
C LEU A 122 -14.56 5.63 4.28
N SER A 123 -14.73 5.58 2.95
CA SER A 123 -16.03 5.74 2.30
C SER A 123 -16.99 4.61 2.68
N LEU A 124 -16.53 3.35 2.68
CA LEU A 124 -17.34 2.21 3.12
C LEU A 124 -17.72 2.32 4.60
N ALA A 125 -16.79 2.72 5.47
CA ALA A 125 -17.08 2.94 6.89
C ALA A 125 -18.20 3.98 7.07
N LYS A 126 -18.12 5.12 6.37
CA LYS A 126 -19.16 6.15 6.38
C LYS A 126 -20.49 5.64 5.84
N GLU A 127 -20.48 4.93 4.71
CA GLU A 127 -21.69 4.40 4.09
C GLU A 127 -22.43 3.42 5.02
N PHE A 128 -21.69 2.53 5.67
CA PHE A 128 -22.24 1.56 6.63
C PHE A 128 -22.41 2.13 8.04
N LYS A 129 -22.12 3.43 8.25
CA LYS A 129 -22.22 4.12 9.53
C LYS A 129 -21.42 3.42 10.64
N LEU A 130 -20.22 2.98 10.31
CA LEU A 130 -19.27 2.40 11.25
C LEU A 130 -18.45 3.50 11.91
N GLU A 131 -18.25 3.37 13.22
CA GLU A 131 -17.35 4.23 13.98
C GLU A 131 -15.90 3.85 13.70
N ILE A 132 -15.03 4.85 13.60
CA ILE A 132 -13.59 4.68 13.44
C ILE A 132 -12.93 5.14 14.73
N TYR A 133 -12.07 4.29 15.26
CA TYR A 133 -11.20 4.58 16.40
C TYR A 133 -9.86 5.13 15.90
N ASP A 134 -9.41 6.27 16.41
CA ASP A 134 -8.13 6.86 16.05
C ASP A 134 -7.08 6.47 17.08
N LEU A 135 -6.25 5.49 16.72
CA LEU A 135 -5.19 4.95 17.58
C LEU A 135 -4.31 6.04 18.22
N ARG A 136 -4.07 7.18 17.57
CA ARG A 136 -3.15 8.20 18.08
C ARG A 136 -3.83 9.19 19.01
N GLU A 137 -5.06 9.57 18.69
CA GLU A 137 -5.84 10.45 19.55
C GLU A 137 -6.31 9.71 20.80
N ASP A 138 -6.70 8.45 20.63
CA ASP A 138 -7.27 7.63 21.70
C ASP A 138 -6.19 6.95 22.57
N GLU A 139 -4.95 6.76 22.08
CA GLU A 139 -3.82 6.22 22.86
C GLU A 139 -2.58 7.15 22.82
N PRO A 140 -2.65 8.35 23.42
CA PRO A 140 -1.60 9.37 23.30
C PRO A 140 -0.28 9.01 24.00
N THR A 141 -0.26 7.91 24.76
CA THR A 141 0.93 7.44 25.49
C THR A 141 1.78 6.47 24.68
N LEU A 142 1.28 5.96 23.54
CA LEU A 142 2.04 5.08 22.67
C LEU A 142 3.20 5.84 22.03
N GLN A 143 4.42 5.37 22.30
CA GLN A 143 5.63 5.87 21.68
C GLN A 143 6.21 4.82 20.75
N GLU A 144 6.53 5.24 19.52
CA GLU A 144 7.28 4.40 18.59
C GLU A 144 8.72 4.26 19.12
N SER A 145 9.24 3.02 19.10
CA SER A 145 10.57 2.71 19.62
C SER A 145 11.29 1.73 18.71
N LEU A 146 12.54 2.03 18.38
CA LEU A 146 13.42 1.14 17.64
C LEU A 146 14.40 0.52 18.65
N TYR A 147 14.44 -0.82 18.74
CA TYR A 147 15.28 -1.49 19.72
C TYR A 147 16.03 -2.65 19.06
N PHE A 148 17.35 -2.55 18.99
CA PHE A 148 18.21 -3.54 18.35
C PHE A 148 19.48 -3.75 19.16
N GLY A 149 19.85 -5.02 19.36
CA GLY A 149 21.10 -5.37 20.07
C GLY A 149 21.21 -4.81 21.48
N GLY A 150 20.10 -4.65 22.21
CA GLY A 150 20.10 -4.11 23.57
C GLY A 150 20.07 -2.58 23.68
N LYS A 151 20.08 -1.87 22.54
CA LYS A 151 20.09 -0.40 22.48
C LYS A 151 18.80 0.11 21.84
N GLN A 152 18.27 1.19 22.41
CA GLN A 152 17.18 1.97 21.81
C GLN A 152 17.74 3.00 20.82
N TYR A 153 17.06 3.16 19.69
CA TYR A 153 17.34 4.12 18.64
C TYR A 153 16.12 5.00 18.41
N THR A 154 16.35 6.22 17.94
CA THR A 154 15.34 7.21 17.59
C THR A 154 15.13 7.28 16.07
N GLU A 155 14.12 8.00 15.63
CA GLU A 155 13.95 8.34 14.21
C GLU A 155 15.15 9.09 13.63
N ASP A 156 15.80 9.95 14.43
CA ASP A 156 16.94 10.74 14.00
C ASP A 156 18.19 9.87 13.85
N ASP A 157 18.40 8.90 14.76
CA ASP A 157 19.45 7.88 14.60
C ASP A 157 19.26 7.09 13.30
N LEU A 158 18.01 6.75 12.95
CA LEU A 158 17.67 6.07 11.71
C LEU A 158 17.91 6.96 10.48
N ALA A 159 17.52 8.24 10.54
CA ALA A 159 17.78 9.21 9.49
C ALA A 159 19.28 9.33 9.18
N GLU A 160 20.08 9.50 10.23
CA GLU A 160 21.54 9.61 10.14
C GLU A 160 22.16 8.32 9.58
N ALA A 161 21.72 7.15 10.07
CA ALA A 161 22.27 5.87 9.62
C ALA A 161 21.95 5.56 8.16
N ILE A 162 20.80 5.99 7.64
CA ILE A 162 20.42 5.75 6.24
C ILE A 162 21.13 6.73 5.27
N GLN A 163 21.44 7.96 5.72
CA GLN A 163 21.96 9.04 4.87
C GLN A 163 23.10 8.61 3.90
N PRO A 164 24.13 7.83 4.30
CA PRO A 164 25.21 7.45 3.41
C PRO A 164 24.77 6.51 2.26
N PHE A 165 23.65 5.81 2.42
CA PHE A 165 23.15 4.82 1.48
C PHE A 165 22.10 5.37 0.50
N ILE A 166 21.60 6.59 0.74
CA ILE A 166 20.60 7.26 -0.10
C ILE A 166 20.98 7.27 -1.59
N PRO A 167 22.20 7.64 -2.00
CA PRO A 167 22.57 7.64 -3.41
C PRO A 167 22.51 6.25 -4.05
N LYS A 168 22.84 5.20 -3.29
CA LYS A 168 22.81 3.80 -3.76
C LYS A 168 21.39 3.28 -3.91
N PHE A 169 20.49 3.64 -2.98
CA PHE A 169 19.07 3.35 -3.10
C PHE A 169 18.48 4.06 -4.33
N ARG A 170 18.78 5.35 -4.55
CA ARG A 170 18.31 6.09 -5.72
C ARG A 170 18.79 5.47 -7.04
N ALA A 171 20.07 5.16 -7.15
CA ALA A 171 20.61 4.52 -8.36
C ALA A 171 19.96 3.16 -8.67
N SER A 172 19.50 2.44 -7.64
CA SER A 172 18.75 1.19 -7.82
C SER A 172 17.29 1.43 -8.21
N LEU A 173 16.65 2.45 -7.61
CA LEU A 173 15.29 2.85 -7.95
C LEU A 173 15.18 3.39 -9.39
N GLU A 174 16.21 4.07 -9.90
CA GLU A 174 16.27 4.54 -11.30
C GLU A 174 16.26 3.40 -12.33
N LYS A 175 16.55 2.16 -11.91
CA LYS A 175 16.41 0.97 -12.77
C LYS A 175 14.96 0.45 -12.83
N LEU A 176 14.07 0.95 -11.97
CA LEU A 176 12.66 0.58 -11.93
C LEU A 176 11.82 1.67 -12.63
N PRO A 177 10.61 1.34 -13.12
CA PRO A 177 9.66 2.34 -13.57
C PRO A 177 9.37 3.36 -12.47
N GLU A 178 9.29 4.65 -12.84
CA GLU A 178 8.93 5.73 -11.91
C GLU A 178 7.55 5.50 -11.28
N ASP A 179 6.62 4.99 -12.09
CA ASP A 179 5.31 4.54 -11.66
C ASP A 179 5.32 3.01 -11.44
N PHE A 180 5.29 2.60 -10.17
CA PHE A 180 5.27 1.20 -9.81
C PHE A 180 4.04 0.43 -10.28
N GLU A 181 2.95 1.08 -10.70
CA GLU A 181 1.84 0.39 -11.38
C GLU A 181 2.26 -0.21 -12.74
N GLN A 182 3.36 0.29 -13.32
CA GLN A 182 3.95 -0.21 -14.56
C GLN A 182 4.89 -1.40 -14.33
N LEU A 183 5.17 -1.78 -13.07
CA LEU A 183 5.91 -3.00 -12.78
C LEU A 183 5.07 -4.21 -13.22
N SER A 184 5.52 -4.86 -14.29
CA SER A 184 4.85 -6.00 -14.88
C SER A 184 5.79 -7.19 -15.04
N TYR A 185 5.29 -8.41 -14.79
CA TYR A 185 6.05 -9.63 -15.08
C TYR A 185 6.47 -9.72 -16.56
N ARG A 186 5.81 -8.97 -17.45
CA ARG A 186 6.12 -8.91 -18.89
C ARG A 186 7.44 -8.21 -19.19
N ASP A 187 7.80 -7.24 -18.35
CA ASP A 187 8.97 -6.39 -18.51
C ASP A 187 10.05 -6.74 -17.48
N ALA A 188 9.91 -7.88 -16.80
CA ALA A 188 10.80 -8.32 -15.72
C ALA A 188 12.28 -8.41 -16.13
N ALA A 189 12.57 -8.60 -17.42
CA ALA A 189 13.93 -8.57 -17.95
C ALA A 189 14.65 -7.23 -17.70
N ASN A 190 13.92 -6.11 -17.62
CA ASN A 190 14.49 -4.77 -17.43
C ASN A 190 15.05 -4.56 -16.02
N TRP A 191 14.58 -5.32 -15.03
CA TRP A 191 14.99 -5.20 -13.61
C TRP A 191 15.34 -6.56 -12.99
N GLN A 192 15.67 -7.54 -13.83
CA GLN A 192 15.99 -8.90 -13.41
C GLN A 192 17.15 -8.95 -12.41
N GLU A 193 18.15 -8.07 -12.56
CA GLU A 193 19.28 -7.97 -11.62
C GLU A 193 18.82 -7.67 -10.20
N LEU A 194 17.84 -6.76 -10.04
CA LEU A 194 17.29 -6.43 -8.73
C LEU A 194 16.36 -7.54 -8.27
N ASP A 195 15.50 -8.04 -9.15
CA ASP A 195 14.50 -9.04 -8.76
C ASP A 195 15.10 -10.37 -8.27
N GLN A 196 16.35 -10.67 -8.68
CA GLN A 196 17.09 -11.85 -8.23
C GLN A 196 17.86 -11.65 -6.93
N LEU A 197 17.99 -10.43 -6.42
CA LEU A 197 18.61 -10.16 -5.13
C LEU A 197 17.57 -10.22 -4.03
N SER A 198 17.86 -10.99 -2.99
CA SER A 198 17.10 -10.85 -1.75
C SER A 198 17.41 -9.52 -1.07
N ILE A 199 16.49 -9.05 -0.23
CA ILE A 199 16.69 -7.83 0.57
C ILE A 199 18.05 -7.82 1.31
N PRO A 200 18.41 -8.85 2.11
CA PRO A 200 19.70 -8.85 2.80
C PRO A 200 20.91 -8.91 1.84
N GLN A 201 20.81 -9.64 0.71
CA GLN A 201 21.88 -9.68 -0.29
C GLN A 201 22.14 -8.30 -0.91
N TYR A 202 21.06 -7.57 -1.24
CA TYR A 202 21.19 -6.21 -1.73
C TYR A 202 21.79 -5.28 -0.68
N LEU A 203 21.31 -5.33 0.57
CA LEU A 203 21.85 -4.51 1.66
C LEU A 203 23.35 -4.76 1.88
N ASP A 204 23.79 -6.02 1.81
CA ASP A 204 25.21 -6.38 1.87
C ASP A 204 25.99 -5.78 0.69
N SER A 205 25.46 -5.85 -0.53
CA SER A 205 26.11 -5.32 -1.73
C SER A 205 26.37 -3.80 -1.67
N ILE A 206 25.53 -3.07 -0.93
CA ILE A 206 25.67 -1.63 -0.73
C ILE A 206 26.39 -1.27 0.59
N GLY A 207 26.76 -2.26 1.39
CA GLY A 207 27.52 -2.10 2.64
C GLY A 207 26.69 -1.74 3.87
N VAL A 208 25.37 -1.97 3.84
CA VAL A 208 24.50 -1.77 5.02
C VAL A 208 24.74 -2.92 6.00
N GLN A 209 25.08 -2.58 7.24
CA GLN A 209 25.47 -3.54 8.27
C GLN A 209 24.92 -3.18 9.66
N GLY A 210 25.17 -4.05 10.63
CA GLY A 210 24.80 -3.81 12.02
C GLY A 210 23.30 -3.67 12.24
N TRP A 211 22.92 -2.78 13.15
CA TRP A 211 21.53 -2.57 13.54
C TRP A 211 20.64 -2.09 12.38
N LEU A 212 21.19 -1.32 11.43
CA LEU A 212 20.43 -0.84 10.26
C LEU A 212 20.03 -2.00 9.32
N LYS A 213 20.91 -3.01 9.16
CA LYS A 213 20.56 -4.22 8.41
C LYS A 213 19.47 -5.02 9.13
N GLN A 214 19.56 -5.14 10.45
CA GLN A 214 18.55 -5.83 11.27
C GLN A 214 17.21 -5.10 11.22
N PHE A 215 17.24 -3.77 11.21
CA PHE A 215 16.06 -2.93 11.03
C PHE A 215 15.33 -3.28 9.72
N TYR A 216 16.01 -3.21 8.58
CA TYR A 216 15.39 -3.57 7.31
C TYR A 216 14.91 -5.01 7.25
N HIS A 217 15.70 -5.98 7.75
CA HIS A 217 15.28 -7.38 7.77
C HIS A 217 14.00 -7.59 8.59
N SER A 218 13.96 -7.06 9.81
CA SER A 218 12.79 -7.15 10.70
C SER A 218 11.57 -6.46 10.13
N SER A 219 11.72 -5.21 9.66
CA SER A 219 10.62 -4.43 9.09
C SER A 219 10.04 -5.12 7.87
N MET A 220 10.87 -5.52 6.91
CA MET A 220 10.40 -6.15 5.68
C MET A 220 9.74 -7.51 5.94
N SER A 221 10.26 -8.26 6.92
CA SER A 221 9.63 -9.51 7.34
C SER A 221 8.26 -9.29 7.97
N ALA A 222 8.12 -8.27 8.81
CA ALA A 222 6.84 -7.90 9.41
C ALA A 222 5.81 -7.42 8.38
N TYR A 223 6.24 -6.65 7.37
CA TYR A 223 5.34 -6.09 6.35
C TYR A 223 4.78 -7.13 5.39
N TYR A 224 5.62 -8.04 4.92
CA TYR A 224 5.23 -9.06 3.93
C TYR A 224 4.93 -10.42 4.55
N THR A 225 5.10 -10.57 5.87
CA THR A 225 4.83 -11.81 6.62
C THR A 225 5.60 -13.03 6.08
N ILE A 226 6.80 -12.79 5.56
CA ILE A 226 7.75 -13.79 5.04
C ILE A 226 9.16 -13.27 5.31
N ASP A 227 10.15 -14.13 5.55
CA ASP A 227 11.52 -13.67 5.84
C ASP A 227 12.07 -12.78 4.73
N ALA A 228 12.71 -11.66 5.07
CA ALA A 228 13.28 -10.74 4.09
C ALA A 228 14.34 -11.39 3.18
N ALA A 229 14.97 -12.49 3.59
CA ALA A 229 15.88 -13.28 2.77
C ALA A 229 15.18 -14.04 1.63
N GLU A 230 13.86 -14.25 1.72
CA GLU A 230 13.02 -14.88 0.70
C GLU A 230 12.29 -13.85 -0.18
N GLN A 231 12.51 -12.56 0.06
CA GLN A 231 11.87 -11.48 -0.68
C GLN A 231 12.85 -10.87 -1.69
N SER A 232 12.38 -10.66 -2.92
CA SER A 232 13.03 -9.77 -3.89
C SER A 232 13.22 -8.38 -3.29
N VAL A 233 14.38 -7.75 -3.54
CA VAL A 233 14.64 -6.37 -3.08
C VAL A 233 13.65 -5.36 -3.68
N ILE A 234 12.97 -5.69 -4.79
CA ILE A 234 11.92 -4.82 -5.33
C ILE A 234 10.82 -4.56 -4.29
N ASN A 235 10.53 -5.51 -3.39
CA ASN A 235 9.58 -5.29 -2.29
C ASN A 235 10.04 -4.18 -1.32
N LEU A 236 11.34 -4.05 -1.07
CA LEU A 236 11.91 -2.97 -0.26
C LEU A 236 11.60 -1.61 -0.91
N PHE A 237 11.77 -1.52 -2.22
CA PHE A 237 11.53 -0.30 -2.98
C PHE A 237 10.04 0.04 -3.14
N LEU A 238 9.20 -0.97 -3.35
CA LEU A 238 7.74 -0.82 -3.36
C LEU A 238 7.21 -0.28 -2.03
N LEU A 239 7.77 -0.76 -0.93
CA LEU A 239 7.34 -0.34 0.40
C LEU A 239 7.85 1.05 0.77
N LEU A 240 9.14 1.31 0.56
CA LEU A 240 9.78 2.57 0.97
C LEU A 240 9.52 3.72 0.00
N GLY A 241 9.13 3.40 -1.24
CA GLY A 241 8.95 4.35 -2.32
C GLY A 241 10.28 4.97 -2.81
N LEU A 242 10.17 5.73 -3.89
CA LEU A 242 11.08 6.84 -4.12
C LEU A 242 10.71 7.96 -3.13
N PRO A 243 11.68 8.70 -2.55
CA PRO A 243 11.32 9.99 -1.97
C PRO A 243 10.65 10.84 -3.05
N GLU A 244 9.40 11.22 -2.83
CA GLU A 244 8.76 12.24 -3.67
C GLU A 244 9.67 13.48 -3.71
N PRO A 245 9.98 14.02 -4.90
CA PRO A 245 10.67 15.29 -5.00
C PRO A 245 9.88 16.36 -4.20
N GLY A 246 10.44 16.81 -3.06
CA GLY A 246 9.86 17.87 -2.24
C GLY A 246 9.05 17.43 -1.00
N ALA A 247 9.13 16.18 -0.58
CA ALA A 247 8.54 15.72 0.69
C ALA A 247 9.37 15.99 1.94
#